data_AF-A0ABD3NXI9-F1
#
_entry.id   AF-A0ABD3NXI9-F1
#
_cell.length_a   1.000
_cell.length_b   1.000
_cell.length_c   1.000
_cell.angle_alpha   90.00
_cell.angle_beta   90.00
_cell.angle_gamma   90.00
#
_symmetry.space_group_name_H-M   'P 1'
#
loop_
_entity.id
_entity.type
_entity.pdbx_description
1 polymer ?
#
loop_
_entity_poly.entity_id
_entity_poly.type
_entity_poly.pdbx_seq_one_letter_code
_entity_poly.pdbx_strand_id
1 'polypeptide(L)'
;MTLPSHRWLANFYKFHRFRDGDIYKTPDPFSLDTEELENCLSCWVSEQSDLRYNLRLHSYKIVDSEIDAVSESIHVLETIPNFPWTRAICDNKFDARIEAIVNFRDKHGHCTIPQSTPDGLGAFVNRLRAVEYKRFVIGQQTKLRLDHVQLLESIGFEWSVKDSPDIAWDKKFKMLVSFKSQNGHSNVPRVTKGDKEMTSLGRWVAEQRKYHEENKLLPDRVLKLDSIGFRWSIKKYNTR
;
A
#
# COMPACT_ATOMS: atom_id res chain seq x y z
N MET A 1 -19.07 8.60 24.10
CA MET A 1 -17.98 9.60 24.14
C MET A 1 -16.66 8.86 24.20
N THR A 2 -16.14 8.53 23.03
CA THR A 2 -14.79 8.00 22.85
C THR A 2 -13.86 9.19 22.71
N LEU A 3 -13.00 9.42 23.70
CA LEU A 3 -12.12 10.59 23.70
C LEU A 3 -11.20 10.60 22.46
N PRO A 4 -10.93 11.77 21.85
CA PRO A 4 -9.95 11.90 20.79
C PRO A 4 -8.58 11.36 21.23
N SER A 5 -7.83 10.79 20.29
CA SER A 5 -6.51 10.22 20.61
C SER A 5 -5.58 11.25 21.28
N HIS A 6 -4.66 10.78 22.13
CA HIS A 6 -3.66 11.64 22.79
C HIS A 6 -2.85 12.48 21.79
N ARG A 7 -2.63 11.96 20.57
CA ARG A 7 -1.99 12.69 19.47
C ARG A 7 -2.85 13.82 18.94
N TRP A 8 -4.16 13.62 18.81
CA TRP A 8 -5.09 14.66 18.39
C TRP A 8 -5.14 15.79 19.41
N LEU A 9 -5.28 15.48 20.70
CA LEU A 9 -5.30 16.47 21.78
C LEU A 9 -4.01 17.29 21.83
N ALA A 10 -2.85 16.65 21.65
CA ALA A 10 -1.57 17.33 21.61
C ALA A 10 -1.46 18.32 20.44
N ASN A 11 -1.92 17.95 19.24
CA ASN A 11 -1.90 18.82 18.07
C ASN A 11 -2.96 19.94 18.14
N PHE A 12 -4.14 19.63 18.66
CA PHE A 12 -5.20 20.61 18.92
C PHE A 12 -4.73 21.70 19.88
N TYR A 13 -4.05 21.31 20.97
CA TYR A 13 -3.48 22.27 21.92
C TYR A 13 -2.38 23.14 21.30
N LYS A 14 -1.50 22.55 20.49
CA LYS A 14 -0.47 23.29 19.72
C LYS A 14 -1.11 24.29 18.75
N PHE A 15 -2.15 23.89 18.03
CA PHE A 15 -2.90 24.76 17.12
C PHE A 15 -3.54 25.94 17.84
N HIS A 16 -4.19 25.70 18.98
CA HIS A 16 -4.86 26.75 19.76
C HIS A 16 -3.85 27.78 20.28
N ARG A 17 -2.71 27.32 20.82
CA ARG A 17 -1.62 28.20 21.27
C ARG A 17 -0.99 29.01 20.13
N PHE A 18 -0.83 28.39 18.97
CA PHE A 18 -0.33 29.06 17.77
C PHE A 18 -1.28 30.18 17.34
N ARG A 19 -2.58 29.89 17.27
CA ARG A 19 -3.62 30.84 16.88
C ARG A 19 -3.76 32.03 17.84
N ASP A 20 -3.64 31.79 19.14
CA ASP A 20 -3.78 32.83 20.17
C ASP A 20 -2.49 33.65 20.36
N GLY A 21 -1.41 33.35 19.61
CA GLY A 21 -0.13 34.07 19.67
C GLY A 21 0.66 33.82 20.96
N ASP A 22 0.34 32.77 21.72
CA ASP A 22 0.85 32.53 23.08
C ASP A 22 2.13 31.66 23.12
N ILE A 23 2.71 31.39 21.95
CA ILE A 23 3.91 30.53 21.75
C ILE A 23 5.16 31.10 22.46
N TYR A 24 5.17 32.40 22.74
CA TYR A 24 6.35 33.11 23.27
C TYR A 24 6.43 33.20 24.80
N LYS A 25 5.45 32.68 25.56
CA LYS A 25 5.36 32.96 27.01
C LYS A 25 5.97 31.93 27.95
N THR A 26 6.38 30.75 27.48
CA THR A 26 7.20 29.81 28.28
C THR A 26 8.09 28.97 27.38
N PRO A 27 9.41 28.85 27.64
CA PRO A 27 10.27 27.96 26.88
C PRO A 27 9.93 26.50 27.24
N ASP A 28 9.31 25.78 26.30
CA ASP A 28 9.17 24.32 26.37
C ASP A 28 10.49 23.68 25.89
N PRO A 29 11.13 22.78 26.68
CA PRO A 29 12.37 22.11 26.30
C PRO A 29 12.27 21.18 25.07
N PHE A 30 11.09 21.04 24.44
CA PHE A 30 10.88 20.30 23.20
C PHE A 30 10.51 21.19 21.99
N SER A 31 10.88 22.47 21.99
CA SER A 31 10.54 23.41 20.91
C SER A 31 11.07 22.95 19.55
N LEU A 32 10.16 22.53 18.67
CA LEU A 32 10.38 22.57 17.21
C LEU A 32 10.58 24.03 16.83
N ASP A 33 11.42 24.31 15.83
CA ASP A 33 11.53 25.67 15.31
C ASP A 33 10.18 26.11 14.69
N THR A 34 10.02 27.42 14.50
CA THR A 34 8.73 28.00 14.05
C THR A 34 8.30 27.46 12.69
N GLU A 35 9.26 27.12 11.82
CA GLU A 35 9.00 26.58 10.48
C GLU A 35 8.56 25.11 10.54
N GLU A 36 9.20 24.29 11.38
CA GLU A 36 8.81 22.90 11.64
C GLU A 36 7.43 22.81 12.32
N LEU A 37 7.14 23.72 13.26
CA LEU A 37 5.83 23.80 13.92
C LEU A 37 4.72 24.20 12.94
N GLU A 38 4.95 25.21 12.11
CA GLU A 38 4.01 25.64 11.06
C GLU A 38 3.73 24.52 10.06
N ASN A 39 4.78 23.80 9.63
CA ASN A 39 4.64 22.66 8.73
C ASN A 39 3.84 21.51 9.38
N CYS A 40 4.13 21.16 10.63
CA CYS A 40 3.40 20.13 11.36
C CYS A 40 1.92 20.48 11.56
N LEU A 41 1.61 21.73 11.91
CA LEU A 41 0.24 22.20 12.10
C LEU A 41 -0.52 22.27 10.76
N SER A 42 0.14 22.71 9.68
CA SER A 42 -0.42 22.70 8.32
C SER A 42 -0.81 21.29 7.86
N CYS A 43 0.08 20.31 8.08
CA CYS A 43 -0.21 18.90 7.77
C CYS A 43 -1.40 18.37 8.58
N TRP A 44 -1.45 18.69 9.87
CA TRP A 44 -2.53 18.26 10.75
C TRP A 44 -3.87 18.90 10.35
N VAL A 45 -3.90 20.19 10.03
CA VAL A 45 -5.09 20.90 9.54
C VAL A 45 -5.62 20.29 8.24
N SER A 46 -4.73 19.90 7.32
CA SER A 46 -5.11 19.17 6.10
C SER A 46 -5.69 17.80 6.39
N GLU A 47 -5.08 17.04 7.29
CA GLU A 47 -5.58 15.72 7.74
C GLU A 47 -7.01 15.85 8.31
N GLN A 48 -7.28 16.87 9.14
CA GLN A 48 -8.63 17.11 9.66
C GLN A 48 -9.61 17.53 8.55
N SER A 49 -9.15 18.30 7.56
CA SER A 49 -9.95 18.70 6.40
C SER A 49 -10.35 17.50 5.53
N ASP A 50 -9.46 16.54 5.34
CA ASP A 50 -9.73 15.28 4.62
C ASP A 50 -10.70 14.38 5.39
N LEU A 51 -10.53 14.25 6.71
CA LEU A 51 -11.45 13.50 7.57
C LEU A 51 -12.87 14.08 7.49
N ARG A 52 -12.99 15.41 7.56
CA ARG A 52 -14.28 16.10 7.38
C ARG A 52 -14.89 15.86 6.01
N TYR A 53 -14.10 15.87 4.94
CA TYR A 53 -14.57 15.56 3.59
C TYR A 53 -15.07 14.12 3.47
N ASN A 54 -14.31 13.16 4.00
CA ASN A 54 -14.65 11.74 3.96
C ASN A 54 -15.92 11.42 4.78
N LEU A 55 -16.09 12.02 5.97
CA LEU A 55 -17.32 11.90 6.77
C LEU A 55 -18.56 12.36 5.99
N ARG A 56 -18.43 13.45 5.22
CA ARG A 56 -19.51 13.99 4.40
C ARG A 56 -19.85 13.14 3.18
N LEU A 57 -18.88 12.40 2.65
CA LEU A 57 -19.07 11.53 1.48
C LEU A 57 -19.53 10.10 1.84
N HIS A 58 -19.09 9.57 2.98
CA HIS A 58 -19.16 8.14 3.28
C HIS A 58 -19.71 7.84 4.67
N SER A 59 -20.80 8.50 5.07
CA SER A 59 -21.46 8.38 6.39
C SER A 59 -21.90 6.95 6.81
N TYR A 60 -21.55 5.90 6.07
CA TYR A 60 -22.04 4.53 6.23
C TYR A 60 -20.98 3.41 6.12
N LYS A 61 -19.66 3.71 6.06
CA LYS A 61 -18.61 2.68 5.77
C LYS A 61 -17.54 2.44 6.84
N ILE A 62 -17.61 3.07 8.01
CA ILE A 62 -16.68 2.84 9.13
C ILE A 62 -17.48 2.21 10.28
N VAL A 63 -16.84 1.42 11.16
CA VAL A 63 -17.49 0.81 12.32
C VAL A 63 -18.00 1.91 13.26
N ASP A 64 -19.26 1.84 13.72
CA ASP A 64 -19.95 2.92 14.46
C ASP A 64 -19.11 3.58 15.56
N SER A 65 -18.32 2.79 16.31
CA SER A 65 -17.49 3.29 17.41
C SER A 65 -16.30 4.18 17.00
N GLU A 66 -15.73 3.96 15.81
CA GLU A 66 -14.64 4.79 15.27
C GLU A 66 -15.18 6.04 14.58
N ILE A 67 -16.38 5.95 13.98
CA ILE A 67 -17.09 7.11 13.44
C ILE A 67 -17.35 8.14 14.52
N ASP A 68 -17.82 7.72 15.70
CA ASP A 68 -18.18 8.62 16.78
C ASP A 68 -17.01 9.48 17.24
N ALA A 69 -15.82 8.90 17.44
CA ALA A 69 -14.63 9.63 17.89
C ALA A 69 -14.12 10.65 16.84
N VAL A 70 -14.13 10.25 15.56
CA VAL A 70 -13.70 11.12 14.45
C VAL A 70 -14.72 12.23 14.23
N SER A 71 -16.02 11.91 14.30
CA SER A 71 -17.12 12.88 14.21
C SER A 71 -17.07 13.90 15.35
N GLU A 72 -16.87 13.46 16.60
CA GLU A 72 -16.70 14.34 17.76
C GLU A 72 -15.50 15.29 17.55
N SER A 73 -14.36 14.77 17.08
CA SER A 73 -13.16 15.57 16.81
C SER A 73 -13.38 16.63 15.72
N ILE A 74 -14.05 16.27 14.61
CA ILE A 74 -14.37 17.22 13.54
C ILE A 74 -15.41 18.24 13.99
N HIS A 75 -16.40 17.84 14.79
CA HIS A 75 -17.38 18.78 15.34
C HIS A 75 -16.72 19.86 16.19
N VAL A 76 -15.77 19.48 17.07
CA VAL A 76 -14.99 20.45 17.86
C VAL A 76 -14.29 21.47 16.94
N LEU A 77 -13.69 21.04 15.84
CA LEU A 77 -13.03 21.95 14.89
C LEU A 77 -14.03 22.82 14.11
N GLU A 78 -15.24 22.33 13.83
CA GLU A 78 -16.29 23.12 13.19
C GLU A 78 -16.82 24.24 14.10
N THR A 79 -16.71 24.08 15.42
CA THR A 79 -17.05 25.15 16.39
C THR A 79 -16.01 26.26 16.44
N ILE A 80 -14.82 26.05 15.87
CA ILE A 80 -13.75 27.05 15.86
C ILE A 80 -14.05 28.13 14.80
N PRO A 81 -14.19 29.42 15.19
CA PRO A 81 -14.38 30.50 14.22
C PRO A 81 -13.21 30.60 13.26
N ASN A 82 -13.50 30.69 11.96
CA ASN A 82 -12.53 30.78 10.88
C ASN A 82 -11.45 29.70 10.92
N PHE A 83 -11.79 28.47 11.37
CA PHE A 83 -10.87 27.35 11.25
C PHE A 83 -10.42 27.23 9.78
N PRO A 84 -9.10 27.21 9.51
CA PRO A 84 -8.60 27.16 8.15
C PRO A 84 -8.82 25.75 7.61
N TRP A 85 -10.03 25.45 7.14
CA TRP A 85 -10.33 24.22 6.41
C TRP A 85 -9.60 24.24 5.08
N THR A 86 -8.29 24.08 5.14
CA THR A 86 -7.39 24.08 4.01
C THR A 86 -6.96 22.65 3.77
N ARG A 87 -7.17 22.17 2.54
CA ARG A 87 -6.31 21.14 1.96
C ARG A 87 -4.97 21.80 1.65
N ALA A 88 -4.19 22.11 2.67
CA ALA A 88 -2.87 22.67 2.49
C ALA A 88 -1.93 21.55 2.03
N ILE A 89 -1.32 21.83 0.88
CA ILE A 89 -0.31 21.06 0.17
C ILE A 89 0.87 20.84 1.12
N CYS A 90 0.85 19.72 1.84
CA CYS A 90 1.98 19.32 2.67
C CYS A 90 3.01 18.68 1.73
N ASP A 91 4.11 19.41 1.53
CA ASP A 91 5.27 18.99 0.73
C ASP A 91 4.97 18.89 -0.79
N ASN A 92 4.97 20.03 -1.49
CA ASN A 92 4.78 20.13 -2.95
C ASN A 92 5.70 19.17 -3.74
N LYS A 93 6.84 18.73 -3.17
CA LYS A 93 7.72 17.74 -3.82
C LYS A 93 7.14 16.33 -3.81
N PHE A 94 6.41 15.91 -2.78
CA PHE A 94 5.79 14.60 -2.74
C PHE A 94 4.56 14.57 -3.65
N ASP A 95 3.71 15.59 -3.54
CA ASP A 95 2.50 15.72 -4.35
C ASP A 95 2.85 15.85 -5.86
N ALA A 96 3.86 16.67 -6.22
CA ALA A 96 4.35 16.74 -7.59
C ALA A 96 4.93 15.40 -8.11
N ARG A 97 5.46 14.56 -7.22
CA ARG A 97 5.92 13.21 -7.59
C ARG A 97 4.74 12.26 -7.80
N ILE A 98 3.66 12.38 -7.02
CA ILE A 98 2.41 11.66 -7.25
C ILE A 98 1.79 12.09 -8.58
N GLU A 99 1.73 13.40 -8.88
CA GLU A 99 1.28 13.91 -10.17
C GLU A 99 2.16 13.45 -11.33
N ALA A 100 3.48 13.37 -11.14
CA ALA A 100 4.38 12.82 -12.14
C ALA A 100 4.07 11.34 -12.48
N ILE A 101 3.57 10.55 -11.51
CA ILE A 101 3.10 9.18 -11.76
C ILE A 101 1.83 9.20 -12.62
N VAL A 102 0.87 10.09 -12.33
CA VAL A 102 -0.35 10.28 -13.12
C VAL A 102 0.00 10.66 -14.56
N ASN A 103 0.86 11.67 -14.73
CA ASN A 103 1.34 12.13 -16.03
C ASN A 103 2.09 11.04 -16.81
N PHE A 104 2.85 10.18 -16.12
CA PHE A 104 3.53 9.06 -16.76
C PHE A 104 2.53 8.03 -17.30
N ARG A 105 1.50 7.70 -16.52
CA ARG A 105 0.42 6.82 -16.98
C ARG A 105 -0.28 7.40 -18.19
N ASP A 106 -0.63 8.68 -18.16
CA ASP A 106 -1.36 9.31 -19.27
C ASP A 106 -0.53 9.30 -20.57
N LYS A 107 0.80 9.35 -20.47
CA LYS A 107 1.72 9.25 -21.62
C LYS A 107 1.96 7.82 -22.11
N HIS A 108 2.02 6.84 -21.21
CA HIS A 108 2.49 5.49 -21.53
C HIS A 108 1.41 4.39 -21.43
N GLY A 109 0.22 4.73 -20.94
CA GLY A 109 -0.88 3.79 -20.70
C GLY A 109 -0.68 2.84 -19.53
N HIS A 110 0.44 2.93 -18.80
CA HIS A 110 0.77 2.06 -17.67
C HIS A 110 1.57 2.79 -16.58
N CYS A 111 1.47 2.31 -15.33
CA CYS A 111 2.18 2.85 -14.16
C CYS A 111 3.54 2.17 -13.87
N THR A 112 4.05 1.38 -14.81
CA THR A 112 5.34 0.68 -14.68
C THR A 112 6.50 1.62 -15.02
N ILE A 113 6.96 2.38 -14.02
CA ILE A 113 8.05 3.34 -14.17
C ILE A 113 9.40 2.63 -13.92
N PRO A 114 10.31 2.54 -14.90
CA PRO A 114 11.62 1.92 -14.71
C PRO A 114 12.46 2.66 -13.67
N GLN A 115 13.29 1.95 -12.92
CA GLN A 115 14.19 2.58 -11.94
C GLN A 115 15.18 3.57 -12.59
N SER A 116 15.53 3.33 -13.86
CA SER A 116 16.51 4.12 -14.63
C SER A 116 15.95 5.44 -15.20
N THR A 117 14.71 5.84 -14.87
CA THR A 117 14.15 7.10 -15.38
C THR A 117 15.02 8.29 -14.90
N PRO A 118 15.47 9.19 -15.82
CA PRO A 118 16.45 10.23 -15.50
C PRO A 118 16.02 11.23 -14.42
N ASP A 119 14.72 11.39 -14.21
CA ASP A 119 14.12 12.29 -13.22
C ASP A 119 14.12 11.72 -11.78
N GLY A 120 14.58 10.47 -11.61
CA GLY A 120 14.55 9.74 -10.33
C GLY A 120 13.14 9.30 -9.91
N LEU A 121 12.13 9.42 -10.77
CA LEU A 121 10.75 9.02 -10.48
C LEU A 121 10.64 7.52 -10.22
N GLY A 122 11.41 6.70 -10.94
CA GLY A 122 11.48 5.26 -10.69
C GLY A 122 12.02 4.90 -9.30
N ALA A 123 13.04 5.63 -8.82
CA ALA A 123 13.57 5.45 -7.47
C ALA A 123 12.57 5.89 -6.40
N PHE A 124 11.85 6.99 -6.64
CA PHE A 124 10.75 7.44 -5.78
C PHE A 124 9.64 6.39 -5.70
N VAL A 125 9.17 5.89 -6.83
CA VAL A 125 8.12 4.86 -6.92
C VAL A 125 8.52 3.57 -6.20
N ASN A 126 9.77 3.15 -6.30
CA ASN A 126 10.26 1.99 -5.55
C ASN A 126 10.23 2.23 -4.04
N ARG A 127 10.63 3.42 -3.58
CA ARG A 127 10.54 3.81 -2.16
C ARG A 127 9.09 3.91 -1.69
N LEU A 128 8.22 4.49 -2.51
CA LEU A 128 6.78 4.62 -2.29
C LEU A 128 6.16 3.24 -2.01
N ARG A 129 6.45 2.25 -2.86
CA ARG A 129 5.98 0.86 -2.73
C ARG A 129 6.63 0.14 -1.53
N ALA A 130 7.94 0.25 -1.37
CA ALA A 130 8.70 -0.57 -0.42
C ALA A 130 8.63 -0.08 1.03
N VAL A 131 8.45 1.24 1.24
CA VAL A 131 8.55 1.89 2.55
C VAL A 131 7.25 2.60 2.89
N GLU A 132 6.84 3.58 2.10
CA GLU A 132 5.72 4.46 2.47
C GLU A 132 4.39 3.71 2.51
N TYR A 133 4.08 2.89 1.50
CA TYR A 133 2.87 2.07 1.48
C TYR A 133 2.85 1.04 2.61
N LYS A 134 3.99 0.41 2.93
CA LYS A 134 4.06 -0.53 4.06
C LYS A 134 3.80 0.17 5.39
N ARG A 135 4.41 1.35 5.60
CA ARG A 135 4.18 2.20 6.78
C ARG A 135 2.71 2.60 6.89
N PHE A 136 2.10 2.99 5.77
CA PHE A 136 0.67 3.31 5.69
C PHE A 136 -0.20 2.14 6.15
N VAL A 137 0.01 0.93 5.61
CA VAL A 137 -0.81 -0.26 5.95
C VAL A 137 -0.66 -0.66 7.42
N ILE A 138 0.53 -0.53 8.02
CA ILE A 138 0.75 -0.87 9.43
C ILE A 138 0.45 0.30 10.39
N GLY A 139 -0.09 1.42 9.89
CA GLY A 139 -0.47 2.59 10.70
C GLY A 139 0.71 3.39 11.27
N GLN A 140 1.91 3.24 10.70
CA GLN A 140 3.08 4.04 11.06
C GLN A 140 3.05 5.41 10.37
N GLN A 141 3.75 6.39 10.95
CA GLN A 141 3.89 7.71 10.35
C GLN A 141 4.56 7.62 8.97
N THR A 142 3.91 8.21 7.96
CA THR A 142 4.34 8.23 6.55
C THR A 142 3.92 9.53 5.88
N LYS A 143 4.59 9.89 4.78
CA LYS A 143 4.16 10.98 3.88
C LYS A 143 3.03 10.56 2.94
N LEU A 144 2.74 9.26 2.85
CA LEU A 144 1.66 8.74 2.04
C LEU A 144 0.31 8.93 2.77
N ARG A 145 -0.52 9.80 2.21
CA ARG A 145 -1.87 10.11 2.69
C ARG A 145 -2.92 9.23 2.01
N LEU A 146 -4.12 9.16 2.57
CA LEU A 146 -5.21 8.33 2.03
C LEU A 146 -5.68 8.81 0.64
N ASP A 147 -5.71 10.12 0.39
CA ASP A 147 -6.01 10.73 -0.92
C ASP A 147 -5.01 10.29 -1.99
N HIS A 148 -3.71 10.21 -1.66
CA HIS A 148 -2.69 9.66 -2.55
C HIS A 148 -2.94 8.20 -2.88
N VAL A 149 -3.32 7.39 -1.89
CA VAL A 149 -3.61 5.97 -2.11
C VAL A 149 -4.81 5.81 -3.04
N GLN A 150 -5.90 6.51 -2.74
CA GLN A 150 -7.12 6.49 -3.56
C GLN A 150 -6.88 6.98 -4.99
N LEU A 151 -6.10 8.06 -5.16
CA LEU A 151 -5.72 8.57 -6.47
C LEU A 151 -4.93 7.53 -7.26
N LEU A 152 -3.89 6.95 -6.65
CA LEU A 152 -3.07 5.92 -7.27
C LEU A 152 -3.88 4.67 -7.61
N GLU A 153 -4.78 4.22 -6.73
CA GLU A 153 -5.68 3.10 -7.02
C GLU A 153 -6.65 3.41 -8.16
N SER A 154 -7.20 4.62 -8.23
CA SER A 154 -8.13 5.03 -9.30
C SER A 154 -7.50 5.00 -10.69
N ILE A 155 -6.18 5.24 -10.76
CA ILE A 155 -5.43 5.19 -12.01
C ILE A 155 -4.87 3.78 -12.30
N GLY A 156 -5.18 2.78 -11.47
CA GLY A 156 -4.68 1.41 -11.61
C GLY A 156 -3.19 1.27 -11.28
N PHE A 157 -2.68 2.09 -10.36
CA PHE A 157 -1.29 2.01 -9.91
C PHE A 157 -1.05 0.71 -9.16
N GLU A 158 -0.16 -0.11 -9.71
CA GLU A 158 0.22 -1.36 -9.07
C GLU A 158 1.21 -1.08 -7.92
N TRP A 159 0.83 -1.40 -6.69
CA TRP A 159 1.69 -1.20 -5.50
C TRP A 159 2.88 -2.17 -5.44
N SER A 160 2.99 -3.13 -6.37
CA SER A 160 4.04 -4.14 -6.40
C SER A 160 4.65 -4.28 -7.80
N VAL A 161 5.98 -4.11 -7.95
CA VAL A 161 6.69 -4.37 -9.25
C VAL A 161 7.15 -5.81 -9.39
N LYS A 162 7.28 -6.50 -8.26
CA LYS A 162 7.40 -7.95 -8.20
C LYS A 162 6.12 -8.41 -7.55
N ASP A 163 5.38 -9.30 -8.20
CA ASP A 163 4.35 -10.06 -7.52
C ASP A 163 4.91 -10.47 -6.14
N SER A 164 4.15 -10.24 -5.06
CA SER A 164 4.54 -10.79 -3.76
C SER A 164 4.81 -12.29 -3.95
N PRO A 165 5.66 -12.94 -3.14
CA PRO A 165 5.90 -14.37 -3.27
C PRO A 165 4.60 -15.20 -3.34
N ASP A 166 3.51 -14.70 -2.76
CA ASP A 166 2.18 -15.31 -2.82
C ASP A 166 1.44 -15.02 -4.12
N ILE A 167 1.44 -13.77 -4.61
CA ILE A 167 0.83 -13.43 -5.91
C ILE A 167 1.55 -14.18 -7.05
N ALA A 168 2.88 -14.26 -6.99
CA ALA A 168 3.70 -14.94 -7.99
C ALA A 168 3.38 -16.44 -8.00
N TRP A 169 3.23 -17.01 -6.79
CA TRP A 169 2.86 -18.40 -6.60
C TRP A 169 1.44 -18.67 -7.12
N ASP A 170 0.46 -17.81 -6.79
CA ASP A 170 -0.93 -17.94 -7.23
C ASP A 170 -1.06 -17.80 -8.76
N LYS A 171 -0.27 -16.92 -9.39
CA LYS A 171 -0.21 -16.79 -10.85
C LYS A 171 0.30 -18.08 -11.50
N LYS A 172 1.38 -18.67 -10.97
CA LYS A 172 1.90 -19.96 -11.45
C LYS A 172 0.94 -21.12 -11.18
N PHE A 173 0.23 -21.10 -10.04
CA PHE A 173 -0.82 -22.05 -9.75
C PHE A 173 -1.97 -21.97 -10.76
N LYS A 174 -2.45 -20.77 -11.11
CA LYS A 174 -3.46 -20.57 -12.17
C LYS A 174 -2.98 -21.09 -13.53
N MET A 175 -1.72 -20.87 -13.88
CA MET A 175 -1.12 -21.45 -15.10
C MET A 175 -1.12 -22.98 -15.06
N LEU A 176 -0.80 -23.59 -13.91
CA LEU A 176 -0.84 -25.04 -13.73
C LEU A 176 -2.26 -25.61 -13.87
N VAL A 177 -3.27 -24.92 -13.31
CA VAL A 177 -4.69 -25.30 -13.44
C VAL A 177 -5.11 -25.27 -14.92
N SER A 178 -4.71 -24.23 -15.64
CA SER A 178 -4.98 -24.09 -17.07
C SER A 178 -4.30 -25.21 -17.87
N PHE A 179 -3.03 -25.50 -17.58
CA PHE A 179 -2.29 -26.60 -18.20
C PHE A 179 -2.94 -27.95 -17.95
N LYS A 180 -3.37 -28.22 -16.71
CA LYS A 180 -4.06 -29.47 -16.35
C LYS A 180 -5.39 -29.58 -17.10
N SER A 181 -6.13 -28.49 -17.24
CA SER A 181 -7.40 -28.49 -17.97
C SER A 181 -7.22 -28.81 -19.46
N GLN A 182 -6.12 -28.36 -20.06
CA GLN A 182 -5.80 -28.61 -21.47
C GLN A 182 -5.19 -30.00 -21.72
N ASN A 183 -4.33 -30.49 -20.83
CA ASN A 183 -3.55 -31.72 -21.03
C ASN A 183 -4.07 -32.93 -20.23
N GLY A 184 -5.06 -32.73 -19.35
CA GLY A 184 -5.59 -33.75 -18.44
C GLY A 184 -4.67 -34.10 -17.26
N HIS A 185 -3.44 -33.59 -17.21
CA HIS A 185 -2.46 -33.90 -16.17
C HIS A 185 -1.64 -32.68 -15.73
N SER A 186 -1.10 -32.72 -14.50
CA SER A 186 -0.22 -31.67 -13.96
C SER A 186 1.28 -31.93 -14.19
N ASN A 187 1.63 -32.88 -15.06
CA ASN A 187 3.03 -33.20 -15.38
C ASN A 187 3.60 -32.24 -16.42
N VAL A 188 4.06 -31.07 -15.98
CA VAL A 188 4.67 -30.07 -16.85
C VAL A 188 6.15 -30.41 -17.10
N PRO A 189 6.61 -30.53 -18.36
CA PRO A 189 8.02 -30.72 -18.68
C PRO A 189 8.89 -29.58 -18.15
N ARG A 190 10.04 -29.89 -17.55
CA ARG A 190 10.98 -28.87 -17.00
C ARG A 190 11.50 -27.91 -18.08
N VAL A 191 11.60 -28.38 -19.32
CA VAL A 191 12.06 -27.61 -20.48
C VAL A 191 11.14 -27.91 -21.66
N THR A 192 10.55 -26.86 -22.23
CA THR A 192 9.71 -26.93 -23.43
C THR A 192 10.37 -26.11 -24.53
N LYS A 193 10.70 -26.72 -25.68
CA LYS A 193 11.36 -26.03 -26.78
C LYS A 193 10.42 -24.95 -27.36
N GLY A 194 10.93 -23.73 -27.52
CA GLY A 194 10.19 -22.62 -28.11
C GLY A 194 9.21 -21.90 -27.18
N ASP A 195 8.92 -22.44 -25.99
CA ASP A 195 7.98 -21.86 -25.04
C ASP A 195 8.67 -21.53 -23.70
N LYS A 196 8.97 -20.23 -23.53
CA LYS A 196 9.59 -19.70 -22.31
C LYS A 196 8.65 -19.76 -21.11
N GLU A 197 7.35 -19.61 -21.31
CA GLU A 197 6.37 -19.61 -20.23
C GLU A 197 6.14 -21.02 -19.69
N MET A 198 6.01 -22.00 -20.58
CA MET A 198 5.92 -23.41 -20.17
C MET A 198 7.21 -23.92 -19.54
N THR A 199 8.37 -23.50 -20.05
CA THR A 199 9.65 -23.81 -19.38
C THR A 199 9.71 -23.21 -17.97
N SER A 200 9.22 -21.98 -17.79
CA SER A 200 9.13 -21.34 -16.47
C SER A 200 8.18 -22.09 -15.54
N LEU A 201 7.00 -22.51 -16.03
CA LEU A 201 6.04 -23.30 -15.25
C LEU A 201 6.62 -24.68 -14.87
N GLY A 202 7.30 -25.36 -15.79
CA GLY A 202 7.92 -26.66 -15.53
C GLY A 202 9.03 -26.61 -14.48
N ARG A 203 9.83 -25.54 -14.46
CA ARG A 203 10.80 -25.28 -13.38
C ARG A 203 10.10 -25.06 -12.04
N TRP A 204 9.07 -24.22 -12.02
CA TRP A 204 8.29 -23.96 -10.80
C TRP A 204 7.64 -25.22 -10.23
N VAL A 205 7.06 -26.07 -11.08
CA VAL A 205 6.49 -27.38 -10.69
C VAL A 205 7.55 -28.30 -10.06
N ALA A 206 8.76 -28.33 -10.63
CA ALA A 206 9.86 -29.11 -10.07
C ALA A 206 10.32 -28.57 -8.71
N GLU A 207 10.34 -27.25 -8.53
CA GLU A 207 10.62 -26.61 -7.24
C GLU A 207 9.57 -26.94 -6.18
N GLN A 208 8.27 -26.95 -6.53
CA GLN A 208 7.23 -27.32 -5.57
C GLN A 208 7.42 -28.74 -5.04
N ARG A 209 7.76 -29.70 -5.91
CA ARG A 209 8.05 -31.09 -5.49
C ARG A 209 9.25 -31.17 -4.56
N LYS A 210 10.34 -30.48 -4.91
CA LYS A 210 11.54 -30.41 -4.07
C LYS A 210 11.24 -29.79 -2.70
N TYR A 211 10.49 -28.69 -2.64
CA TYR A 211 10.14 -28.05 -1.37
C TYR A 211 9.19 -28.89 -0.53
N HIS A 212 8.32 -29.68 -1.16
CA HIS A 212 7.50 -30.66 -0.45
C HIS A 212 8.35 -31.80 0.14
N GLU A 213 9.30 -32.35 -0.62
CA GLU A 213 10.24 -33.37 -0.12
C GLU A 213 11.13 -32.85 1.03
N GLU A 214 11.51 -31.57 0.98
CA GLU A 214 12.32 -30.92 2.03
C GLU A 214 11.48 -30.37 3.21
N ASN A 215 10.16 -30.55 3.23
CA ASN A 215 9.24 -29.97 4.22
C ASN A 215 9.34 -28.43 4.37
N LYS A 216 9.70 -27.73 3.28
CA LYS A 216 9.83 -26.27 3.22
C LYS A 216 8.64 -25.56 2.57
N LEU A 217 7.68 -26.33 2.07
CA LEU A 217 6.49 -25.78 1.43
C LEU A 217 5.44 -25.42 2.50
N LEU A 218 4.84 -24.23 2.38
CA LEU A 218 3.78 -23.79 3.29
C LEU A 218 2.57 -24.76 3.24
N PRO A 219 1.94 -25.07 4.39
CA PRO A 219 0.79 -25.98 4.44
C PRO A 219 -0.35 -25.58 3.48
N ASP A 220 -0.66 -24.29 3.38
CA ASP A 220 -1.71 -23.78 2.48
C ASP A 220 -1.41 -24.06 1.00
N ARG A 221 -0.14 -24.03 0.62
CA ARG A 221 0.31 -24.31 -0.76
C ARG A 221 0.22 -25.80 -1.07
N VAL A 222 0.49 -26.66 -0.09
CA VAL A 222 0.27 -28.10 -0.19
C VAL A 222 -1.22 -28.38 -0.42
N LEU A 223 -2.10 -27.84 0.43
CA LEU A 223 -3.55 -28.00 0.30
C LEU A 223 -4.09 -27.52 -1.05
N LYS A 224 -3.64 -26.35 -1.54
CA LYS A 224 -4.02 -25.87 -2.86
C LYS A 224 -3.59 -26.82 -3.98
N LEU A 225 -2.37 -27.36 -3.94
CA LEU A 225 -1.89 -28.31 -4.95
C LEU A 225 -2.62 -29.66 -4.85
N ASP A 226 -2.91 -30.14 -3.65
CA ASP A 226 -3.68 -31.37 -3.44
C ASP A 226 -5.12 -31.24 -3.95
N SER A 227 -5.73 -30.06 -3.81
CA SER A 227 -7.09 -29.79 -4.31
C SER A 227 -7.24 -30.00 -5.82
N ILE A 228 -6.14 -29.84 -6.57
CA ILE A 228 -6.11 -30.08 -8.02
C ILE A 228 -5.57 -31.47 -8.36
N GLY A 229 -5.47 -32.38 -7.39
CA GLY A 229 -4.93 -33.74 -7.58
C GLY A 229 -3.49 -33.74 -8.08
N PHE A 230 -2.67 -32.79 -7.61
CA PHE A 230 -1.29 -32.64 -8.05
C PHE A 230 -0.45 -33.86 -7.66
N ARG A 231 0.23 -34.46 -8.63
CA ARG A 231 1.15 -35.58 -8.36
C ARG A 231 2.53 -35.07 -7.92
N TRP A 232 2.82 -35.30 -6.65
CA TRP A 232 4.11 -34.98 -6.01
C TRP A 232 5.27 -35.85 -6.51
N SER A 233 5.02 -37.13 -6.82
CA SER A 233 6.04 -38.05 -7.35
C SER A 233 5.77 -38.40 -8.81
N ILE A 234 6.78 -38.26 -9.66
CA ILE A 234 6.82 -38.86 -11.00
C ILE A 234 7.87 -39.97 -10.95
N LYS A 235 7.46 -41.20 -10.65
CA LYS A 235 8.35 -42.34 -10.82
C LYS A 235 8.77 -42.43 -12.28
N LYS A 236 10.08 -42.38 -12.55
CA LYS A 236 10.62 -42.86 -13.82
C LYS A 236 10.51 -44.38 -13.79
N TYR A 237 9.66 -44.95 -14.63
CA TYR A 237 9.82 -46.35 -14.98
C TYR A 237 11.12 -46.43 -15.78
N ASN A 238 12.18 -46.99 -15.20
CA ASN A 238 13.28 -47.54 -15.99
C ASN A 238 12.68 -48.72 -16.75
N THR A 239 12.33 -48.51 -18.02
CA THR A 239 12.20 -49.63 -18.96
C THR A 239 13.56 -50.31 -19.02
N ARG A 240 13.52 -51.60 -18.66
CA ARG A 240 14.64 -52.54 -18.56
C ARG A 240 15.48 -52.61 -19.83
#